data_AF-A0A9E3RAD5-F1
#
_entry.id   AF-A0A9E3RAD5-F1
#
_cell.length_a   1.000
_cell.length_b   1.000
_cell.length_c   1.000
_cell.angle_alpha   90.00
_cell.angle_beta   90.00
_cell.angle_gamma   90.00
#
_symmetry.space_group_name_H-M   'P 1'
#
loop_
_entity.id
_entity.type
_entity.pdbx_description
1 polymer ?
#
loop_
_entity_poly.entity_id
_entity_poly.type
_entity_poly.pdbx_seq_one_letter_code
_entity_poly.pdbx_strand_id
1 'polypeptide(L)'
;MSDPDLTGPTRYGDIVVVGGGCYGGYYVRQLRRARAAGALAWDRLLVVDRDPACAVARAEQDARANDAGHDARTIVVTRDWTLFFHEYLAGAAGRGVEAVAADAIVPSPLMPHLMSQWLVARARRRWPGRGIRLAPLDGAVDVPWQRPGADGTHYVSFATWECPINCVEPRRCPHTRGARAWSLPTTVRAFVETARLAGRRIDGPAVLHCTHRAYGVGMFGVADVLRADALVADAAAARAAEVLVGTVSHCHGALSLLALAAPD
;
A
#
# COMPACT_ATOMS: atom_id res chain seq x y z
N MET A 1 -2.53 -28.31 12.67
CA MET A 1 -3.27 -28.12 11.41
C MET A 1 -2.29 -27.63 10.38
N SER A 2 -1.79 -28.57 9.60
CA SER A 2 -0.84 -28.40 8.50
C SER A 2 -1.58 -27.73 7.34
N ASP A 3 -1.01 -26.64 6.82
CA ASP A 3 -1.54 -25.91 5.66
C ASP A 3 -1.45 -26.79 4.41
N PRO A 4 -2.52 -26.96 3.60
CA PRO A 4 -2.49 -27.82 2.44
C PRO A 4 -1.74 -27.12 1.31
N ASP A 5 -0.63 -27.74 0.89
CA ASP A 5 -0.11 -27.75 -0.48
C ASP A 5 -0.11 -26.43 -1.26
N LEU A 6 0.96 -25.64 -1.08
CA LEU A 6 1.48 -24.72 -2.10
C LEU A 6 2.88 -25.22 -2.50
N THR A 7 2.94 -26.31 -3.27
CA THR A 7 4.19 -26.93 -3.77
C THR A 7 4.87 -26.12 -4.90
N GLY A 8 4.89 -24.79 -4.79
CA GLY A 8 5.60 -23.91 -5.71
C GLY A 8 5.75 -22.47 -5.19
N PRO A 9 6.69 -21.69 -5.75
CA PRO A 9 6.87 -20.28 -5.40
C PRO A 9 5.57 -19.49 -5.61
N THR A 10 5.26 -18.58 -4.68
CA THR A 10 4.23 -17.57 -4.96
C THR A 10 4.71 -16.71 -6.13
N ARG A 11 3.90 -16.60 -7.19
CA ARG A 11 4.26 -15.89 -8.42
C ARG A 11 3.59 -14.53 -8.51
N TYR A 12 4.39 -13.52 -8.82
CA TYR A 12 3.97 -12.15 -9.07
C TYR A 12 4.21 -11.77 -10.55
N GLY A 13 3.47 -10.78 -11.04
CA GLY A 13 3.79 -10.08 -12.28
C GLY A 13 4.85 -9.03 -11.99
N ASP A 14 4.40 -7.79 -11.84
CA ASP A 14 5.23 -6.68 -11.38
C ASP A 14 5.24 -6.59 -9.85
N ILE A 15 6.43 -6.44 -9.27
CA ILE A 15 6.61 -5.96 -7.89
C ILE A 15 7.19 -4.56 -7.96
N VAL A 16 6.47 -3.56 -7.44
CA VAL A 16 6.89 -2.15 -7.43
C VAL A 16 7.38 -1.77 -6.04
N VAL A 17 8.65 -1.43 -5.91
CA VAL A 17 9.26 -0.91 -4.67
C VAL A 17 9.32 0.61 -4.73
N VAL A 18 8.68 1.26 -3.76
CA VAL A 18 8.67 2.73 -3.64
C VAL A 18 9.91 3.21 -2.90
N GLY A 19 10.81 3.88 -3.62
CA GLY A 19 12.09 4.36 -3.14
C GLY A 19 13.19 3.29 -3.26
N GLY A 20 14.36 3.70 -3.74
CA GLY A 20 15.59 2.93 -3.88
C GLY A 20 16.67 3.31 -2.86
N GLY A 21 16.31 4.05 -1.79
CA GLY A 21 17.19 4.37 -0.66
C GLY A 21 17.45 3.16 0.28
N CYS A 22 17.73 3.43 1.56
CA CYS A 22 18.09 2.38 2.53
C CYS A 22 17.01 1.29 2.70
N TYR A 23 15.74 1.69 2.85
CA TYR A 23 14.62 0.76 3.00
C TYR A 23 14.31 0.00 1.70
N GLY A 24 14.25 0.72 0.57
CA GLY A 24 14.09 0.13 -0.75
C GLY A 24 15.12 -0.94 -1.05
N GLY A 25 16.41 -0.61 -0.84
CA GLY A 25 17.50 -1.57 -1.01
C GLY A 25 17.42 -2.76 -0.06
N TYR A 26 16.95 -2.57 1.18
CA TYR A 26 16.67 -3.70 2.07
C TYR A 26 15.59 -4.63 1.50
N TYR A 27 14.46 -4.10 1.04
CA TYR A 27 13.38 -4.92 0.47
C TYR A 27 13.81 -5.63 -0.82
N VAL A 28 14.54 -4.95 -1.71
CA VAL A 28 15.09 -5.57 -2.92
C VAL A 28 15.99 -6.75 -2.57
N ARG A 29 16.86 -6.63 -1.56
CA ARG A 29 17.69 -7.75 -1.10
C ARG A 29 16.86 -8.90 -0.53
N GLN A 30 15.82 -8.63 0.26
CA GLN A 30 14.94 -9.67 0.78
C GLN A 30 14.18 -10.40 -0.33
N LEU A 31 13.66 -9.65 -1.32
CA LEU A 31 13.00 -10.23 -2.49
C LEU A 31 13.94 -11.14 -3.26
N ARG A 32 15.16 -10.68 -3.56
CA ARG A 32 16.18 -11.50 -4.24
C ARG A 32 16.51 -12.78 -3.48
N ARG A 33 16.67 -12.70 -2.15
CA ARG A 33 16.87 -13.88 -1.30
C ARG A 33 15.68 -14.83 -1.36
N ALA A 34 14.46 -14.30 -1.31
CA ALA A 34 13.24 -15.09 -1.42
C ALA A 34 13.13 -15.83 -2.76
N ARG A 35 13.53 -15.18 -3.86
CA ARG A 35 13.57 -15.81 -5.18
C ARG A 35 14.67 -16.85 -5.30
N ALA A 36 15.88 -16.56 -4.82
CA ALA A 36 16.99 -17.51 -4.82
C ALA A 36 16.65 -18.78 -4.01
N ALA A 37 15.84 -18.64 -2.96
CA ALA A 37 15.34 -19.75 -2.16
C ALA A 37 14.09 -20.45 -2.73
N GLY A 38 13.59 -20.02 -3.90
CA GLY A 38 12.39 -20.59 -4.52
C GLY A 38 11.09 -20.29 -3.78
N ALA A 39 11.07 -19.32 -2.86
CA ALA A 39 9.86 -18.91 -2.16
C ALA A 39 8.98 -17.98 -3.00
N LEU A 40 9.59 -17.15 -3.85
CA LEU A 40 8.91 -16.19 -4.72
C LEU A 40 9.43 -16.26 -6.16
N ALA A 41 8.57 -15.90 -7.11
CA ALA A 41 8.96 -15.59 -8.48
C ALA A 41 8.25 -14.31 -8.94
N TRP A 42 8.86 -13.55 -9.86
CA TRP A 42 8.24 -12.38 -10.48
C TRP A 42 8.69 -12.20 -11.93
N ASP A 43 7.89 -11.50 -12.71
CA ASP A 43 8.23 -11.12 -14.07
C ASP A 43 9.13 -9.88 -14.07
N ARG A 44 8.77 -8.83 -13.31
CA ARG A 44 9.59 -7.60 -13.16
C ARG A 44 9.62 -7.09 -11.71
N LEU A 45 10.77 -6.60 -11.29
CA LEU A 45 10.96 -5.88 -10.04
C LEU A 45 11.30 -4.42 -10.36
N LEU A 46 10.31 -3.53 -10.23
CA LEU A 46 10.45 -2.11 -10.52
C LEU A 46 10.83 -1.37 -9.24
N VAL A 47 11.95 -0.66 -9.24
CA VAL A 47 12.37 0.18 -8.12
C VAL A 47 12.26 1.63 -8.55
N VAL A 48 11.32 2.36 -7.95
CA VAL A 48 10.98 3.72 -8.39
C VAL A 48 11.56 4.73 -7.42
N ASP A 49 12.48 5.56 -7.89
CA ASP A 49 13.09 6.63 -7.09
C ASP A 49 13.22 7.92 -7.91
N ARG A 50 13.23 9.06 -7.22
CA ARG A 50 13.48 10.37 -7.83
C ARG A 50 14.97 10.59 -8.08
N ASP A 51 15.82 9.99 -7.26
CA ASP A 51 17.27 10.07 -7.38
C ASP A 51 17.78 9.00 -8.37
N PRO A 52 18.33 9.40 -9.54
CA PRO A 52 18.93 8.46 -10.49
C PRO A 52 20.13 7.71 -9.90
N ALA A 53 20.76 8.28 -8.88
CA ALA A 53 21.89 7.70 -8.18
C ALA A 53 21.47 7.05 -6.86
N CYS A 54 20.20 6.69 -6.64
CA CYS A 54 19.77 6.06 -5.39
C CYS A 54 20.57 4.79 -5.05
N ALA A 55 20.51 4.33 -3.79
CA ALA A 55 21.34 3.23 -3.31
C ALA A 55 21.16 1.94 -4.12
N VAL A 56 19.94 1.63 -4.57
CA VAL A 56 19.68 0.49 -5.46
C VAL A 56 20.28 0.70 -6.85
N ALA A 57 20.18 1.91 -7.42
CA ALA A 57 20.76 2.21 -8.73
C ALA A 57 22.27 1.96 -8.75
N ARG A 58 22.98 2.46 -7.73
CA ARG A 58 24.42 2.25 -7.57
C ARG A 58 24.76 0.76 -7.43
N ALA A 59 24.01 0.04 -6.60
CA ALA A 59 24.21 -1.39 -6.43
C ALA A 59 24.01 -2.19 -7.74
N GLU A 60 23.05 -1.80 -8.59
CA GLU A 60 22.87 -2.43 -9.90
C GLU A 60 23.99 -2.10 -10.89
N GLN A 61 24.51 -0.88 -10.87
CA GLN A 61 25.66 -0.48 -11.69
C GLN A 61 26.90 -1.29 -11.29
N ASP A 62 27.17 -1.39 -9.99
CA ASP A 62 28.30 -2.16 -9.46
C ASP A 62 28.17 -3.66 -9.77
N ALA A 63 26.96 -4.22 -9.64
CA ALA A 63 26.69 -5.62 -9.96
C ALA A 63 26.91 -5.94 -11.45
N ARG A 64 26.50 -5.02 -12.35
CA ARG A 64 26.73 -5.14 -13.79
C ARG A 64 28.20 -5.04 -14.17
N ALA A 65 28.93 -4.10 -13.56
CA ALA A 65 30.35 -3.89 -13.85
C ALA A 65 31.22 -5.10 -13.45
N ASN A 66 30.80 -5.84 -12.41
CA ASN A 66 31.56 -6.95 -11.85
C ASN A 66 31.03 -8.34 -12.22
N ASP A 67 30.04 -8.43 -13.13
CA ASP A 67 29.29 -9.66 -13.48
C ASP A 67 28.80 -10.45 -12.23
N ALA A 68 28.53 -9.73 -11.14
CA ALA A 68 28.28 -10.30 -9.83
C ALA A 68 26.87 -9.92 -9.36
N GLY A 69 25.93 -10.86 -9.45
CA GLY A 69 24.63 -10.74 -8.81
C GLY A 69 23.66 -9.73 -9.43
N HIS A 70 23.90 -9.31 -10.68
CA HIS A 70 22.91 -8.54 -11.44
C HIS A 70 21.65 -9.39 -11.70
N ASP A 71 20.49 -8.88 -11.32
CA ASP A 71 19.21 -9.48 -11.68
C ASP A 71 18.59 -8.66 -12.81
N ALA A 72 18.61 -9.20 -14.03
CA ALA A 72 18.04 -8.55 -15.21
C ALA A 72 16.55 -8.21 -15.07
N ARG A 73 15.86 -8.80 -14.09
CA ARG A 73 14.45 -8.49 -13.77
C ARG A 73 14.30 -7.23 -12.91
N THR A 74 15.38 -6.74 -12.29
CA THR A 74 15.38 -5.49 -11.52
C THR A 74 15.55 -4.30 -12.46
N ILE A 75 14.55 -3.43 -12.49
CA ILE A 75 14.52 -2.24 -13.32
C ILE A 75 14.41 -1.03 -12.40
N VAL A 76 15.44 -0.18 -12.42
CA VAL A 76 15.40 1.10 -11.71
C VAL A 76 14.72 2.13 -12.61
N VAL A 77 13.65 2.73 -12.10
CA VAL A 77 12.85 3.74 -12.79
C VAL A 77 13.08 5.08 -12.08
N THR A 78 13.81 5.97 -12.74
CA THR A 78 14.01 7.34 -12.23
C THR A 78 12.79 8.20 -12.56
N ARG A 79 11.90 8.41 -11.59
CA ARG A 79 10.69 9.21 -11.76
C ARG A 79 10.14 9.69 -10.42
N ASP A 80 9.40 10.79 -10.44
CA ASP A 80 8.53 11.15 -9.32
C ASP A 80 7.51 10.03 -9.03
N TRP A 81 7.32 9.72 -7.74
CA TRP A 81 6.46 8.62 -7.33
C TRP A 81 5.01 8.84 -7.73
N THR A 82 4.50 10.06 -7.58
CA THR A 82 3.12 10.40 -7.94
C THR A 82 2.94 10.26 -9.45
N LEU A 83 3.83 10.84 -10.24
CA LEU A 83 3.77 10.72 -11.71
C LEU A 83 3.88 9.26 -12.19
N PHE A 84 4.78 8.49 -11.60
CA PHE A 84 4.91 7.06 -11.90
C PHE A 84 3.60 6.30 -11.65
N PHE A 85 3.01 6.44 -10.45
CA PHE A 85 1.79 5.71 -10.11
C PHE A 85 0.59 6.19 -10.94
N HIS A 86 0.56 7.47 -11.34
CA HIS A 86 -0.43 7.98 -12.28
C HIS A 86 -0.47 7.21 -13.59
N GLU A 87 0.70 6.94 -14.19
CA GLU A 87 0.83 6.22 -15.46
C GLU A 87 0.69 4.71 -15.27
N TYR A 88 1.42 4.15 -14.30
CA TYR A 88 1.43 2.72 -14.02
C TYR A 88 0.02 2.19 -13.70
N LEU A 89 -0.71 2.86 -12.79
CA LEU A 89 -2.05 2.42 -12.40
C LEU A 89 -3.11 2.76 -13.45
N ALA A 90 -2.91 3.79 -14.29
CA ALA A 90 -3.78 4.02 -15.45
C ALA A 90 -3.62 2.90 -16.48
N GLY A 91 -2.38 2.49 -16.76
CA GLY A 91 -2.10 1.32 -17.60
C GLY A 91 -2.65 0.03 -17.01
N ALA A 92 -2.52 -0.18 -15.68
CA ALA A 92 -3.10 -1.32 -14.98
C ALA A 92 -4.64 -1.34 -15.09
N ALA A 93 -5.29 -0.20 -14.87
CA ALA A 93 -6.74 -0.08 -15.01
C ALA A 93 -7.20 -0.40 -16.45
N GLY A 94 -6.43 -0.01 -17.47
CA GLY A 94 -6.72 -0.34 -18.87
C GLY A 94 -6.60 -1.83 -19.19
N ARG A 95 -5.81 -2.61 -18.43
CA ARG A 95 -5.69 -4.07 -18.57
C ARG A 95 -6.78 -4.85 -17.82
N GLY A 96 -7.42 -4.25 -16.83
CA GLY A 96 -8.41 -4.90 -15.97
C GLY A 96 -7.82 -5.54 -14.72
N VAL A 97 -8.67 -5.80 -13.72
CA VAL A 97 -8.27 -6.26 -12.37
C VAL A 97 -7.65 -7.65 -12.40
N GLU A 98 -8.21 -8.56 -13.20
CA GLU A 98 -7.76 -9.93 -13.35
C GLU A 98 -6.34 -9.99 -13.91
N ALA A 99 -6.03 -9.14 -14.90
CA ALA A 99 -4.72 -9.08 -15.55
C ALA A 99 -3.60 -8.58 -14.62
N VAL A 100 -3.94 -7.86 -13.55
CA VAL A 100 -2.99 -7.30 -12.59
C VAL A 100 -3.14 -7.91 -11.19
N ALA A 101 -3.86 -9.03 -11.08
CA ALA A 101 -4.12 -9.71 -9.80
C ALA A 101 -2.83 -10.18 -9.12
N ALA A 102 -1.78 -10.44 -9.91
CA ALA A 102 -0.46 -10.84 -9.43
C ALA A 102 0.52 -9.66 -9.27
N ASP A 103 0.11 -8.41 -9.55
CA ASP A 103 0.99 -7.25 -9.37
C ASP A 103 0.91 -6.74 -7.92
N ALA A 104 2.05 -6.34 -7.36
CA ALA A 104 2.18 -5.94 -5.96
C ALA A 104 2.99 -4.65 -5.79
N ILE A 105 2.71 -3.91 -4.71
CA ILE A 105 3.41 -2.69 -4.34
C ILE A 105 4.01 -2.87 -2.93
N VAL A 106 5.30 -2.61 -2.81
CA VAL A 106 6.02 -2.45 -1.54
C VAL A 106 6.02 -0.96 -1.20
N PRO A 107 5.22 -0.50 -0.22
CA PRO A 107 5.21 0.91 0.17
C PRO A 107 6.52 1.31 0.85
N SER A 108 6.86 2.59 0.77
CA SER A 108 7.91 3.18 1.62
C SER A 108 7.43 3.20 3.08
N PRO A 109 8.24 2.79 4.07
CA PRO A 109 7.85 2.79 5.48
C PRO A 109 7.66 4.20 6.06
N LEU A 110 8.14 5.23 5.37
CA LEU A 110 7.92 6.64 5.71
C LEU A 110 6.67 7.23 5.03
N MET A 111 5.89 6.36 4.38
CA MET A 111 4.65 6.58 3.62
C MET A 111 4.20 8.03 3.44
N PRO A 112 4.56 8.68 2.31
CA PRO A 112 3.60 9.56 1.68
C PRO A 112 2.37 8.74 1.30
N HIS A 113 1.20 9.32 1.51
CA HIS A 113 -0.11 8.74 1.24
C HIS A 113 -0.43 8.61 -0.26
N LEU A 114 0.50 8.02 -1.02
CA LEU A 114 0.51 8.04 -2.50
C LEU A 114 -0.76 7.43 -3.09
N MET A 115 -1.31 6.39 -2.48
CA MET A 115 -2.51 5.73 -3.01
C MET A 115 -3.77 6.58 -2.81
N SER A 116 -3.92 7.30 -1.69
CA SER A 116 -5.05 8.24 -1.53
C SER A 116 -4.89 9.45 -2.46
N GLN A 117 -3.67 9.94 -2.67
CA GLN A 117 -3.38 10.99 -3.66
C GLN A 117 -3.73 10.54 -5.09
N TRP A 118 -3.38 9.30 -5.45
CA TRP A 118 -3.76 8.72 -6.74
C TRP A 118 -5.28 8.61 -6.89
N LEU A 119 -6.01 8.15 -5.86
CA LEU A 119 -7.48 8.08 -5.89
C LEU A 119 -8.12 9.46 -6.08
N VAL A 120 -7.63 10.49 -5.37
CA VAL A 120 -8.06 11.88 -5.57
C VAL A 120 -7.90 12.29 -7.03
N ALA A 121 -6.72 12.04 -7.59
CA ALA A 121 -6.42 12.48 -8.95
C ALA A 121 -7.16 11.65 -10.01
N ARG A 122 -7.47 10.37 -9.72
CA ARG A 122 -8.34 9.53 -10.55
C ARG A 122 -9.79 10.03 -10.52
N ALA A 123 -10.31 10.37 -9.34
CA ALA A 123 -11.65 10.96 -9.20
C ALA A 123 -11.77 12.31 -9.93
N ARG A 124 -10.76 13.19 -9.82
CA ARG A 124 -10.75 14.49 -10.53
C ARG A 124 -10.77 14.36 -12.05
N ARG A 125 -10.08 13.35 -12.60
CA ARG A 125 -10.14 13.05 -14.05
C ARG A 125 -11.50 12.48 -14.45
N ARG A 126 -12.13 11.70 -13.58
CA ARG A 126 -13.44 11.07 -13.85
C ARG A 126 -14.58 12.08 -13.80
N TRP A 127 -14.53 13.05 -12.89
CA TRP A 127 -15.53 14.12 -12.75
C TRP A 127 -14.87 15.50 -12.74
N PRO A 128 -14.54 16.05 -13.92
CA PRO A 128 -14.02 17.41 -14.02
C PRO A 128 -15.00 18.41 -13.39
N GLY A 129 -14.49 19.38 -12.63
CA GLY A 129 -15.30 20.43 -11.99
C GLY A 129 -15.91 20.05 -10.63
N ARG A 130 -16.08 18.75 -10.33
CA ARG A 130 -16.66 18.29 -9.07
C ARG A 130 -15.74 18.55 -7.87
N GLY A 131 -16.32 18.99 -6.76
CA GLY A 131 -15.59 19.21 -5.50
C GLY A 131 -15.02 17.91 -4.94
N ILE A 132 -13.69 17.73 -4.99
CA ILE A 132 -12.99 16.51 -4.54
C ILE A 132 -11.79 16.90 -3.67
N ARG A 133 -11.78 16.40 -2.42
CA ARG A 133 -10.74 16.69 -1.43
C ARG A 133 -10.49 15.51 -0.48
N LEU A 134 -9.29 15.46 0.06
CA LEU A 134 -9.04 14.71 1.29
C LEU A 134 -9.54 15.54 2.49
N ALA A 135 -10.17 14.87 3.42
CA ALA A 135 -10.70 15.44 4.65
C ALA A 135 -10.09 14.69 5.85
N PRO A 136 -9.88 15.40 6.99
CA PRO A 136 -9.57 14.75 8.25
C PRO A 136 -10.64 13.73 8.63
N LEU A 137 -10.26 12.73 9.41
CA LEU A 137 -11.19 11.78 9.98
C LEU A 137 -11.82 12.38 11.23
N ASP A 138 -13.16 12.53 11.26
CA ASP A 138 -13.85 12.92 12.49
C ASP A 138 -14.18 11.69 13.32
N GLY A 139 -13.86 11.74 14.61
CA GLY A 139 -14.06 10.63 15.54
C GLY A 139 -12.78 9.83 15.80
N ALA A 140 -12.74 9.18 16.96
CA ALA A 140 -11.61 8.34 17.34
C ALA A 140 -11.75 6.95 16.71
N VAL A 141 -10.71 6.50 16.01
CA VAL A 141 -10.56 5.08 15.71
C VAL A 141 -10.21 4.37 17.01
N ASP A 142 -10.76 3.18 17.24
CA ASP A 142 -10.50 2.38 18.44
C ASP A 142 -9.09 1.77 18.41
N VAL A 143 -8.11 2.64 18.66
CA VAL A 143 -6.68 2.34 18.73
C VAL A 143 -6.06 3.11 19.90
N PRO A 144 -5.04 2.55 20.56
CA PRO A 144 -4.41 3.19 21.70
C PRO A 144 -3.59 4.43 21.32
N TRP A 145 -3.11 4.53 20.08
CA TRP A 145 -2.40 5.71 19.61
C TRP A 145 -2.94 6.19 18.26
N GLN A 146 -3.19 7.49 18.16
CA GLN A 146 -3.57 8.15 16.92
C GLN A 146 -3.14 9.61 16.92
N ARG A 147 -2.89 10.17 15.73
CA ARG A 147 -2.52 11.58 15.57
C ARG A 147 -2.94 12.11 14.20
N PRO A 148 -3.63 13.28 14.14
CA PRO A 148 -3.85 13.96 12.88
C PRO A 148 -2.53 14.55 12.34
N GLY A 149 -2.33 14.41 11.03
CA GLY A 149 -1.27 15.03 10.25
C GLY A 149 -1.71 16.35 9.65
N ALA A 150 -0.74 17.21 9.30
CA ALA A 150 -1.00 18.51 8.68
C ALA A 150 -1.57 18.40 7.24
N ASP A 151 -1.40 17.25 6.61
CA ASP A 151 -1.83 16.92 5.24
C ASP A 151 -3.24 16.28 5.18
N GLY A 152 -3.96 16.24 6.31
CA GLY A 152 -5.28 15.60 6.41
C GLY A 152 -5.21 14.08 6.63
N THR A 153 -4.01 13.51 6.69
CA THR A 153 -3.79 12.13 7.10
C THR A 153 -4.09 11.95 8.59
N HIS A 154 -4.75 10.86 8.96
CA HIS A 154 -4.89 10.42 10.35
C HIS A 154 -4.04 9.17 10.58
N TYR A 155 -2.97 9.31 11.35
CA TYR A 155 -2.07 8.20 11.69
C TYR A 155 -2.65 7.42 12.87
N VAL A 156 -2.66 6.09 12.78
CA VAL A 156 -3.23 5.18 13.78
C VAL A 156 -2.26 4.04 14.09
N SER A 157 -2.22 3.60 15.33
CA SER A 157 -1.32 2.54 15.78
C SER A 157 -1.85 1.77 16.98
N PHE A 158 -1.70 0.45 16.95
CA PHE A 158 -1.84 -0.41 18.13
C PHE A 158 -0.59 -0.45 19.00
N ALA A 159 0.57 -0.10 18.44
CA ALA A 159 1.80 0.02 19.21
C ALA A 159 1.90 1.46 19.74
N THR A 160 1.95 1.59 21.06
CA THR A 160 2.28 2.84 21.78
C THR A 160 3.80 3.01 21.99
N TRP A 161 4.59 2.17 21.33
CA TRP A 161 6.04 2.08 21.39
C TRP A 161 6.63 2.07 19.97
N GLU A 162 7.94 2.25 19.86
CA GLU A 162 8.65 2.14 18.58
C GLU A 162 8.97 0.69 18.26
N CYS A 163 8.38 0.16 17.18
CA CYS A 163 8.76 -1.14 16.62
C CYS A 163 9.99 -0.99 15.70
N PRO A 164 10.78 -2.06 15.51
CA PRO A 164 11.74 -2.11 14.42
C PRO A 164 11.03 -1.85 13.08
N ILE A 165 11.64 -1.06 12.20
CA ILE A 165 11.08 -0.71 10.89
C ILE A 165 10.81 -1.91 9.98
N ASN A 166 11.48 -3.03 10.24
CA ASN A 166 11.32 -4.30 9.54
C ASN A 166 10.52 -5.33 10.36
N CYS A 167 9.68 -4.88 11.30
CA CYS A 167 8.79 -5.75 12.04
C CYS A 167 7.82 -6.47 11.08
N VAL A 168 7.94 -7.79 11.01
CA VAL A 168 7.10 -8.64 10.14
C VAL A 168 5.71 -8.93 10.70
N GLU A 169 5.35 -8.29 11.82
CA GLU A 169 4.07 -8.48 12.52
C GLU A 169 3.77 -9.97 12.77
N PRO A 170 4.58 -10.65 13.57
CA PRO A 170 4.36 -12.06 13.90
C PRO A 170 3.15 -12.24 14.83
N ARG A 171 2.54 -13.43 14.80
CA ARG A 171 1.40 -13.78 15.67
C ARG A 171 1.67 -13.52 17.15
N ARG A 172 2.92 -13.68 17.60
CA ARG A 172 3.36 -13.30 18.94
C ARG A 172 4.20 -12.03 18.87
N CYS A 173 3.70 -10.94 19.44
CA CYS A 173 4.39 -9.65 19.39
C CYS A 173 5.72 -9.73 20.16
N PRO A 174 6.86 -9.32 19.57
CA PRO A 174 8.15 -9.35 20.28
C PRO A 174 8.20 -8.39 21.48
N HIS A 175 7.46 -7.27 21.41
CA HIS A 175 7.42 -6.28 22.47
C HIS A 175 6.55 -6.73 23.66
N THR A 176 5.27 -7.04 23.41
CA THR A 176 4.34 -7.44 24.50
C THR A 176 4.51 -8.89 24.93
N ARG A 177 5.24 -9.70 24.15
CA ARG A 177 5.43 -11.15 24.32
C ARG A 177 4.12 -11.96 24.31
N GLY A 178 2.98 -11.35 23.97
CA GLY A 178 1.66 -11.98 23.89
C GLY A 178 1.21 -12.23 22.45
N ALA A 179 0.08 -12.93 22.30
CA ALA A 179 -0.56 -13.07 20.99
C ALA A 179 -1.08 -11.70 20.49
N ARG A 180 -0.91 -11.43 19.20
CA ARG A 180 -1.55 -10.28 18.55
C ARG A 180 -3.05 -10.56 18.43
N ALA A 181 -3.84 -9.86 19.24
CA ALA A 181 -5.30 -9.93 19.23
C ALA A 181 -5.97 -8.80 18.41
N TRP A 182 -5.16 -7.96 17.74
CA TRP A 182 -5.61 -6.76 17.02
C TRP A 182 -5.26 -6.80 15.53
N SER A 183 -5.98 -6.01 14.74
CA SER A 183 -5.75 -5.85 13.30
C SER A 183 -6.45 -4.59 12.78
N LEU A 184 -5.69 -3.60 12.29
CA LEU A 184 -6.26 -2.36 11.76
C LEU A 184 -7.28 -2.56 10.63
N PRO A 185 -7.12 -3.49 9.66
CA PRO A 185 -8.17 -3.74 8.67
C PRO A 185 -9.54 -4.06 9.28
N THR A 186 -9.57 -4.77 10.41
CA THR A 186 -10.81 -5.09 11.13
C THR A 186 -11.32 -3.87 11.88
N THR A 187 -10.44 -3.15 12.58
CA THR A 187 -10.78 -1.95 13.34
C THR A 187 -11.32 -0.82 12.47
N VAL A 188 -10.73 -0.61 11.28
CA VAL A 188 -11.18 0.41 10.33
C VAL A 188 -12.56 0.07 9.77
N ARG A 189 -12.85 -1.21 9.50
CA ARG A 189 -14.21 -1.65 9.11
C ARG A 189 -15.21 -1.43 10.24
N ALA A 190 -14.83 -1.76 11.47
CA ALA A 190 -15.68 -1.53 12.64
C ALA A 190 -15.96 -0.03 12.85
N PHE A 191 -14.97 0.85 12.64
CA PHE A 191 -15.15 2.30 12.72
C PHE A 191 -16.22 2.80 11.73
N VAL A 192 -16.17 2.36 10.47
CA VAL A 192 -17.16 2.70 9.44
C VAL A 192 -18.55 2.20 9.82
N GLU A 193 -18.63 0.96 10.30
CA GLU A 193 -19.90 0.36 10.69
C GLU A 193 -20.52 1.09 11.88
N THR A 194 -19.72 1.45 12.88
CA THR A 194 -20.16 2.30 14.01
C THR A 194 -20.66 3.66 13.53
N ALA A 195 -19.96 4.31 12.60
CA ALA A 195 -20.42 5.57 12.02
C ALA A 195 -21.78 5.39 11.32
N ARG A 196 -21.95 4.32 10.55
CA ARG A 196 -23.20 3.97 9.86
C ARG A 196 -24.35 3.79 10.86
N LEU A 197 -24.12 3.06 11.95
CA LEU A 197 -25.11 2.84 13.02
C LEU A 197 -25.48 4.14 13.74
N ALA A 198 -24.55 5.08 13.84
CA ALA A 198 -24.78 6.43 14.38
C ALA A 198 -25.43 7.41 13.36
N GLY A 199 -25.82 6.94 12.17
CA GLY A 199 -26.46 7.76 11.14
C GLY A 199 -25.50 8.55 10.24
N ARG A 200 -24.17 8.43 10.43
CA ARG A 200 -23.18 9.00 9.52
C ARG A 200 -22.81 7.98 8.45
N ARG A 201 -23.08 8.31 7.19
CA ARG A 201 -22.73 7.44 6.07
C ARG A 201 -21.28 7.67 5.63
N ILE A 202 -20.46 6.62 5.75
CA ILE A 202 -19.16 6.48 5.09
C ILE A 202 -19.29 5.29 4.13
N ASP A 203 -19.06 5.52 2.84
CA ASP A 203 -19.36 4.61 1.74
C ASP A 203 -18.30 3.53 1.48
N GLY A 204 -17.27 3.50 2.32
CA GLY A 204 -16.22 2.49 2.30
C GLY A 204 -15.80 2.11 3.71
N PRO A 205 -14.94 1.10 3.82
CA PRO A 205 -13.54 1.51 3.71
C PRO A 205 -12.80 0.87 2.53
N ALA A 206 -12.03 1.70 1.82
CA ALA A 206 -11.02 1.30 0.86
C ALA A 206 -9.67 1.10 1.58
N VAL A 207 -9.44 -0.10 2.09
CA VAL A 207 -8.24 -0.45 2.86
C VAL A 207 -7.25 -1.24 2.02
N LEU A 208 -6.08 -0.64 1.79
CA LEU A 208 -4.91 -1.28 1.21
C LEU A 208 -4.10 -1.93 2.34
N HIS A 209 -4.34 -3.22 2.54
CA HIS A 209 -3.70 -3.97 3.61
C HIS A 209 -2.30 -4.44 3.20
N CYS A 210 -1.28 -3.82 3.78
CA CYS A 210 0.11 -4.23 3.68
C CYS A 210 0.32 -5.52 4.48
N THR A 211 0.48 -6.62 3.76
CA THR A 211 0.73 -7.95 4.33
C THR A 211 2.17 -8.37 4.06
N HIS A 212 2.83 -8.88 5.09
CA HIS A 212 4.18 -9.43 4.93
C HIS A 212 4.12 -10.71 4.11
N ARG A 213 4.84 -10.71 2.98
CA ARG A 213 5.05 -11.88 2.11
C ARG A 213 6.34 -12.60 2.51
N ALA A 214 6.84 -13.47 1.64
CA ALA A 214 8.06 -14.21 1.92
C ALA A 214 9.21 -13.26 2.30
N TYR A 215 10.01 -13.69 3.28
CA TYR A 215 11.15 -12.92 3.81
C TYR A 215 10.78 -11.57 4.42
N GLY A 216 9.52 -11.41 4.86
CA GLY A 216 9.11 -10.28 5.68
C GLY A 216 8.99 -8.97 4.91
N VAL A 217 8.75 -9.02 3.60
CA VAL A 217 8.50 -7.82 2.79
C VAL A 217 7.01 -7.51 2.78
N GLY A 218 6.62 -6.37 3.35
CA GLY A 218 5.23 -5.89 3.37
C GLY A 218 4.78 -5.42 1.99
N MET A 219 3.64 -5.94 1.52
CA MET A 219 3.07 -5.60 0.20
C MET A 219 1.55 -5.52 0.24
N PHE A 220 0.97 -4.70 -0.64
CA PHE A 220 -0.45 -4.77 -1.02
C PHE A 220 -0.58 -4.95 -2.54
N GLY A 221 -1.72 -5.49 -3.00
CA GLY A 221 -1.93 -5.79 -4.42
C GLY A 221 -2.35 -4.56 -5.22
N VAL A 222 -1.93 -4.51 -6.50
CA VAL A 222 -2.43 -3.48 -7.44
C VAL A 222 -3.93 -3.64 -7.68
N ALA A 223 -4.42 -4.88 -7.72
CA ALA A 223 -5.86 -5.17 -7.79
C ALA A 223 -6.66 -4.51 -6.66
N ASP A 224 -6.10 -4.41 -5.43
CA ASP A 224 -6.78 -3.76 -4.31
C ASP A 224 -6.87 -2.25 -4.51
N VAL A 225 -5.87 -1.63 -5.13
CA VAL A 225 -5.89 -0.22 -5.52
C VAL A 225 -6.96 0.05 -6.57
N LEU A 226 -7.11 -0.85 -7.55
CA LEU A 226 -8.16 -0.72 -8.58
C LEU A 226 -9.56 -0.95 -8.01
N ARG A 227 -9.73 -1.90 -7.08
CA ARG A 227 -10.99 -2.09 -6.35
C ARG A 227 -11.35 -0.88 -5.49
N ALA A 228 -10.36 -0.23 -4.88
CA ALA A 228 -10.57 1.02 -4.17
C ALA A 228 -11.07 2.14 -5.11
N ASP A 229 -10.50 2.27 -6.32
CA ASP A 229 -11.01 3.22 -7.33
C ASP A 229 -12.43 2.90 -7.78
N ALA A 230 -12.74 1.62 -8.01
CA ALA A 230 -14.09 1.18 -8.35
C ALA A 230 -15.10 1.51 -7.24
N LEU A 231 -14.75 1.24 -5.97
CA LEU A 231 -15.59 1.61 -4.82
C LEU A 231 -15.85 3.13 -4.76
N VAL A 232 -14.83 3.95 -5.00
CA VAL A 232 -14.99 5.42 -5.08
C VAL A 232 -15.90 5.81 -6.26
N ALA A 233 -15.73 5.17 -7.42
CA ALA A 233 -16.54 5.40 -8.60
C ALA A 233 -18.03 5.11 -8.32
N ASP A 234 -18.31 3.94 -7.75
CA ASP A 234 -19.67 3.46 -7.46
C ASP A 234 -20.35 4.30 -6.37
N ALA A 235 -19.64 4.58 -5.28
CA ALA A 235 -20.17 5.35 -4.15
C ALA A 235 -20.61 6.76 -4.57
N ALA A 236 -19.83 7.40 -5.43
CA ALA A 236 -20.03 8.78 -5.84
C ALA A 236 -20.78 8.94 -7.16
N ALA A 237 -21.22 7.86 -7.82
CA ALA A 237 -21.80 7.92 -9.17
C ALA A 237 -23.01 8.88 -9.28
N ALA A 238 -23.92 8.86 -8.30
CA ALA A 238 -25.19 9.59 -8.36
C ALA A 238 -25.41 10.59 -7.20
N ARG A 239 -24.47 10.72 -6.27
CA ARG A 239 -24.63 11.55 -5.06
C ARG A 239 -23.28 11.93 -4.46
N ALA A 240 -23.30 12.82 -3.47
CA ALA A 240 -22.16 13.04 -2.60
C ALA A 240 -21.75 11.76 -1.87
N ALA A 241 -20.45 11.60 -1.64
CA ALA A 241 -19.88 10.41 -1.02
C ALA A 241 -18.68 10.74 -0.14
N GLU A 242 -18.52 9.97 0.94
CA GLU A 242 -17.32 9.96 1.77
C GLU A 242 -16.75 8.55 1.79
N VAL A 243 -15.52 8.36 1.32
CA VAL A 243 -14.87 7.05 1.32
C VAL A 243 -13.65 7.11 2.23
N LEU A 244 -13.62 6.29 3.27
CA LEU A 244 -12.42 6.12 4.09
C LEU A 244 -11.38 5.34 3.27
N VAL A 245 -10.24 5.98 3.02
CA VAL A 245 -9.08 5.39 2.35
C VAL A 245 -7.99 5.15 3.39
N GLY A 246 -7.48 3.93 3.46
CA GLY A 246 -6.41 3.57 4.39
C GLY A 246 -5.32 2.75 3.72
N THR A 247 -4.07 3.04 4.04
CA THR A 247 -2.99 2.05 3.86
C THR A 247 -2.55 1.63 5.25
N VAL A 248 -2.70 0.34 5.54
CA VAL A 248 -2.55 -0.18 6.90
C VAL A 248 -1.82 -1.50 6.87
N SER A 249 -1.07 -1.81 7.92
CA SER A 249 -0.72 -3.17 8.29
C SER A 249 -1.63 -3.67 9.41
N HIS A 250 -1.31 -4.73 10.14
CA HIS A 250 -2.08 -5.07 11.34
C HIS A 250 -1.87 -4.07 12.48
N CYS A 251 -0.71 -3.42 12.53
CA CYS A 251 -0.29 -2.62 13.69
C CYS A 251 -0.34 -1.11 13.43
N HIS A 252 0.06 -0.66 12.24
CA HIS A 252 0.19 0.76 11.90
C HIS A 252 -0.59 1.11 10.65
N GLY A 253 -1.13 2.32 10.60
CA GLY A 253 -1.92 2.73 9.46
C GLY A 253 -1.98 4.23 9.34
N ALA A 254 -2.28 4.63 8.13
CA ALA A 254 -2.45 6.01 7.77
C ALA A 254 -3.77 6.08 6.99
N LEU A 255 -4.68 6.95 7.43
CA LEU A 255 -6.08 7.00 7.01
C LEU A 255 -6.44 8.40 6.50
N SER A 256 -7.41 8.51 5.59
CA SER A 256 -8.00 9.79 5.19
C SER A 256 -9.44 9.56 4.74
N LEU A 257 -10.29 10.58 4.82
CA LEU A 257 -11.58 10.58 4.14
C LEU A 257 -11.44 11.23 2.76
N LEU A 258 -11.79 10.50 1.70
CA LEU A 258 -11.98 11.08 0.38
C LEU A 258 -13.42 11.57 0.27
N ALA A 259 -13.61 12.89 0.27
CA ALA A 259 -14.92 13.52 0.17
C ALA A 259 -15.16 13.99 -1.28
N LEU A 260 -16.31 13.62 -1.83
CA LEU A 260 -16.79 14.02 -3.15
C LEU A 260 -18.15 14.72 -3.00
N ALA A 261 -18.27 15.93 -3.54
CA ALA A 261 -19.53 16.69 -3.59
C ALA A 261 -20.61 15.93 -4.40
N ALA A 262 -21.86 16.37 -4.42
CA ALA A 262 -22.86 15.80 -5.34
C ALA A 262 -22.44 16.05 -6.81
N PRO A 263 -22.93 15.26 -7.78
CA PRO A 263 -22.96 15.68 -9.17
C PRO A 263 -23.70 17.02 -9.29
N ASP A 264 -23.25 17.88 -10.21
CA ASP A 264 -23.97 19.11 -10.56
C ASP A 264 -25.30 18.79 -11.28
#